data_AF-A0A645ILB1-F1
#
_entry.id   AF-A0A645ILB1-F1
#
_cell.length_a   1.000
_cell.length_b   1.000
_cell.length_c   1.000
_cell.angle_alpha   90.00
_cell.angle_beta   90.00
_cell.angle_gamma   90.00
#
_symmetry.space_group_name_H-M   'P 1'
#
loop_
_entity.id
_entity.type
_entity.pdbx_description
1 polymer ?
#
loop_
_entity_poly.entity_id
_entity_poly.type
_entity_poly.pdbx_seq_one_letter_code
_entity_poly.pdbx_strand_id
1 'polypeptide(L)' 'MTRDFLLDKIWGYEYIGETRTVDVHIRHLRKKIEEDDKNPKFIETIRGVGYRFNSGE' A
#
# COMPACT_ATOMS: atom_id res chain seq x y z
N MET A 1 6.80 2.90 -4.24
CA MET A 1 7.18 3.27 -2.86
C MET A 1 7.41 1.99 -2.07
N THR A 2 8.47 1.92 -1.25
CA THR A 2 8.75 0.73 -0.43
C THR A 2 7.78 0.66 0.75
N ARG A 3 7.62 -0.52 1.35
CA ARG A 3 6.80 -0.69 2.56
C ARG A 3 7.33 0.13 3.73
N ASP A 4 8.64 0.08 3.97
CA ASP A 4 9.28 0.83 5.04
C ASP A 4 9.09 2.33 4.87
N PHE A 5 9.21 2.83 3.64
CA PHE A 5 8.98 4.25 3.35
C PHE A 5 7.52 4.66 3.60
N LEU A 6 6.55 3.82 3.18
CA LEU A 6 5.14 4.08 3.44
C LEU A 6 4.82 4.05 4.93
N LEU A 7 5.41 3.11 5.67
CA LEU A 7 5.25 2.99 7.11
C LEU A 7 5.78 4.24 7.82
N ASP A 8 7.03 4.62 7.53
CA ASP A 8 7.68 5.81 8.09
C ASP A 8 6.91 7.09 7.77
N LYS A 9 6.46 7.27 6.53
CA LYS A 9 5.76 8.50 6.13
C LYS A 9 4.36 8.64 6.72
N ILE A 10 3.65 7.54 6.94
CA ILE A 10 2.24 7.57 7.37
C ILE A 10 2.13 7.49 8.91
N TRP A 11 2.96 6.65 9.54
CA TRP A 11 2.92 6.44 10.99
C TRP A 11 4.07 7.13 11.75
N GLY A 12 5.15 7.51 11.07
CA GLY A 12 6.33 8.15 11.67
C GLY A 12 7.39 7.18 12.17
N TYR A 13 8.61 7.70 12.39
CA TYR A 13 9.78 6.95 12.88
C TYR A 13 9.57 6.25 14.24
N GLU A 14 8.68 6.76 15.10
CA GLU A 14 8.42 6.15 16.41
C GLU A 14 7.46 4.96 16.36
N TYR A 15 6.93 4.64 15.17
CA TYR A 15 6.07 3.48 15.01
C TYR A 15 6.89 2.19 15.00
N ILE A 16 6.96 1.54 16.16
CA ILE A 16 7.52 0.18 16.34
C ILE A 16 6.53 -0.88 15.84
N GLY A 17 6.03 -0.74 14.62
CA GLY A 17 5.12 -1.72 14.02
C GLY A 17 5.73 -2.40 12.81
N GLU A 18 5.13 -3.53 12.43
CA GLU A 18 5.59 -4.30 11.28
C GLU A 18 5.11 -3.68 9.96
N THR A 19 5.88 -3.87 8.89
CA THR A 19 5.49 -3.51 7.51
C THR A 19 4.18 -4.15 7.06
N ARG A 20 3.74 -5.23 7.73
CA ARG A 20 2.42 -5.86 7.54
C ARG A 20 1.26 -4.91 7.80
N THR A 21 1.43 -3.89 8.63
CA THR A 21 0.40 -2.84 8.81
C THR A 21 0.11 -2.15 7.47
N VAL A 22 1.14 -1.83 6.68
CA VAL A 22 0.97 -1.23 5.35
C VAL A 22 0.12 -2.13 4.46
N ASP A 23 0.39 -3.44 4.44
CA ASP A 23 -0.35 -4.39 3.61
C ASP A 23 -1.84 -4.46 3.98
N VAL A 24 -2.18 -4.42 5.28
CA VAL A 24 -3.57 -4.40 5.77
C VAL A 24 -4.29 -3.14 5.30
N HIS A 25 -3.65 -1.98 5.45
CA HIS A 25 -4.24 -0.71 5.02
C HIS A 25 -4.39 -0.63 3.49
N ILE A 26 -3.42 -1.15 2.72
CA ILE A 26 -3.53 -1.23 1.26
C ILE A 26 -4.70 -2.13 0.85
N ARG A 27 -4.91 -3.27 1.53
CA ARG A 27 -6.07 -4.13 1.28
C ARG A 27 -7.38 -3.39 1.54
N HIS A 28 -7.47 -2.61 2.63
CA HIS A 28 -8.66 -1.82 2.92
C HIS A 28 -8.88 -0.69 1.91
N LEU A 29 -7.82 -0.04 1.44
CA LEU A 29 -7.91 0.98 0.40
C LEU A 29 -8.41 0.38 -0.91
N ARG A 30 -7.84 -0.75 -1.36
CA ARG A 30 -8.29 -1.43 -2.59
C ARG A 30 -9.78 -1.77 -2.55
N LYS A 31 -10.27 -2.29 -1.43
CA LYS A 31 -11.71 -2.57 -1.24
C LYS A 31 -12.62 -1.34 -1.38
N LYS A 32 -12.09 -0.14 -1.19
CA LYS A 32 -12.86 1.11 -1.26
C LYS A 32 -12.78 1.79 -2.62
N ILE A 33 -11.68 1.62 -3.35
CA ILE A 33 -11.39 2.40 -4.56
C ILE A 33 -11.27 1.57 -5.83
N GLU A 34 -10.98 0.27 -5.72
CA GLU A 34 -10.88 -0.63 -6.87
C GLU A 34 -12.24 -1.24 -7.18
N GLU A 35 -12.52 -1.48 -8.45
CA GLU A 35 -13.67 -2.28 -8.89
C GLU A 35 -13.50 -3.77 -8.51
N ASP A 36 -12.26 -4.28 -8.61
CA ASP A 36 -11.87 -5.63 -8.21
C ASP A 36 -10.58 -5.56 -7.38
N ASP A 37 -10.67 -5.86 -6.08
CA ASP A 37 -9.53 -5.80 -5.15
C ASP A 37 -8.47 -6.89 -5.40
N LYS A 38 -8.82 -7.94 -6.14
CA LYS A 38 -7.90 -9.01 -6.56
C LYS A 38 -7.12 -8.64 -7.82
N ASN A 39 -7.67 -7.76 -8.66
CA ASN A 39 -7.05 -7.24 -9.87
C ASN A 39 -6.98 -5.70 -9.82
N PRO A 40 -6.18 -5.14 -8.89
CA PRO A 40 -6.16 -3.70 -8.65
C PRO A 40 -5.53 -2.94 -9.83
N LYS A 41 -6.20 -1.87 -10.26
CA LYS A 41 -5.76 -0.96 -11.33
C LYS A 41 -5.07 0.28 -10.76
N PHE A 42 -5.51 0.78 -9.61
CA PHE A 42 -4.99 2.02 -9.02
C PHE A 42 -3.80 1.78 -8.10
N ILE A 43 -3.88 0.80 -7.20
CA ILE A 43 -2.79 0.48 -6.28
C ILE A 43 -2.16 -0.84 -6.67
N GLU A 44 -1.03 -0.80 -7.35
CA GLU A 44 -0.33 -1.99 -7.83
C GLU A 44 0.70 -2.51 -6.81
N THR A 45 0.85 -3.83 -6.75
CA THR A 45 1.89 -4.47 -5.93
C THR A 45 3.17 -4.63 -6.75
N ILE A 46 4.26 -3.99 -6.31
CA ILE A 46 5.61 -4.28 -6.78
C ILE A 46 6.21 -5.35 -5.86
N ARG A 47 6.22 -6.61 -6.32
CA ARG A 47 6.66 -7.77 -5.51
C ARG A 47 8.07 -7.54 -4.95
N GLY A 48 8.25 -7.84 -3.66
CA GLY A 48 9.51 -7.63 -2.95
C GLY A 48 9.85 -6.18 -2.61
N VAL A 49 9.09 -5.19 -3.11
CA VAL A 49 9.40 -3.76 -2.93
C VAL A 49 8.31 -3.04 -2.13
N GLY A 50 7.07 -3.05 -2.62
CA GLY A 50 5.99 -2.28 -2.01
C GLY A 50 4.86 -1.99 -3.00
N TYR A 51 4.42 -0.74 -3.04
CA TYR A 51 3.22 -0.34 -3.77
C TYR A 51 3.47 0.86 -4.68
N ARG A 52 2.75 0.90 -5.80
CA ARG A 52 2.72 2.01 -6.74
C ARG A 52 1.28 2.45 -6.93
N PHE A 53 1.05 3.76 -6.89
CA PHE A 53 -0.22 4.33 -7.33
C PHE A 53 -0.14 4.62 -8.83
N ASN A 54 -1.17 4.21 -9.56
CA ASN A 54 -1.36 4.44 -10.98
C ASN A 54 -2.68 5.22 -11.13
N SER A 55 -2.61 6.47 -11.54
CA SER A 55 -3.77 7.34 -11.68
C SER A 55 -4.60 7.08 -12.94
N GLY A 56 -4.17 6.16 -13.81
CA GLY A 56 -4.81 5.93 -15.10
C GLY A 56 -4.74 7.17 -15.99
N GLU A 57 -3.57 7.40 -16.58
CA GLU A 57 -3.46 8.17 -17.84
C GLU A 57 -3.48 7.21 -19.03
#